data_AF-A0A352MWD2-F1
#
_entry.id   AF-A0A352MWD2-F1
#
_cell.length_a   1.000
_cell.length_b   1.000
_cell.length_c   1.000
_cell.angle_alpha   90.00
_cell.angle_beta   90.00
_cell.angle_gamma   90.00
#
_symmetry.space_group_name_H-M   'P 1'
#
loop_
_entity.id
_entity.type
_entity.pdbx_description
1 polymer ?
#
loop_
_entity_poly.entity_id
_entity_poly.type
_entity_poly.pdbx_seq_one_letter_code
_entity_poly.pdbx_strand_id
1 'polypeptide(L)'
;MESIYKYICKNIQNNGKLKDGFNLDIYNNTSNGELKFALGALDGINYYHSKIETDEELVDYIIEKFEEVNTENIEEIANSIVKYFNNTEKRVLATIDNILEWIIKNKDVVDFNSIFRLALYLVIESTSIEALKIAIGIIGLIDLSNEKELIDVLIRLALCDEFSLYAMVALGNLENANDIRFMLIKKVNGWGKIHLLNTIQVTSESIKEWLIINGCNNEVDFGYTASVIAEKINLMEILNRETLTKEEFLGINDIMEGLFDDGPINGIPNNYIELIKNYIKHFKRFIYDLDFYDMPILLSMFLFNKETKSKEDIEIATEIMNLMDSNEVVETLRKSINDDVKLPKVINVIKFNNEINLYSEIYEKYKQNPFEYYYCLEYLLKNEIFKKKSIELLSNTQNLEMHYNKPENIFGMNDKYSNNLVFMIQILKDYPFLGNEFIVAGIKSRYMQPRNAALNTIESWINTTNRKFKDFPKEIYNAVVELQKIEIIKNYKIRINELLGIKEDLSEYNDPLTIWNEESNEEDLNLEIFDDKIDELFEPQIKMRGNDYFHKQMVYSCNETSERYIAFVQGSDFAREYEVKVEKNENGRIKSITCNCPYPNHCKHEYATILYLRNKIKII
;
A
#
# COMPACT_ATOMS: atom_id res chain seq x y z
N MET A 1 -28.03 12.80 0.89
CA MET A 1 -26.56 12.58 0.85
C MET A 1 -25.92 13.96 0.87
N GLU A 2 -24.80 14.16 1.59
CA GLU A 2 -24.07 15.43 1.48
C GLU A 2 -23.42 15.56 0.09
N SER A 3 -23.04 16.76 -0.35
CA SER A 3 -22.39 16.91 -1.67
C SER A 3 -20.94 16.42 -1.63
N ILE A 4 -20.43 15.99 -2.78
CA ILE A 4 -19.05 15.49 -2.91
C ILE A 4 -18.05 16.56 -2.45
N TYR A 5 -18.25 17.82 -2.82
CA TYR A 5 -17.38 18.92 -2.40
C TYR A 5 -17.37 19.10 -0.88
N LYS A 6 -18.54 19.13 -0.22
CA LYS A 6 -18.65 19.23 1.25
C LYS A 6 -17.98 18.05 1.93
N TYR A 7 -18.15 16.85 1.39
CA TYR A 7 -17.53 15.64 1.88
C TYR A 7 -16.00 15.68 1.76
N ILE A 8 -15.45 16.10 0.62
CA ILE A 8 -14.01 16.34 0.44
C ILE A 8 -13.53 17.33 1.50
N CYS A 9 -14.16 18.51 1.60
CA CYS A 9 -13.75 19.55 2.56
C CYS A 9 -13.70 19.05 4.01
N LYS A 10 -14.70 18.28 4.44
CA LYS A 10 -14.79 17.72 5.80
C LYS A 10 -13.69 16.70 6.10
N ASN A 11 -13.13 16.05 5.07
CA ASN A 11 -12.10 15.03 5.20
C ASN A 11 -10.68 15.54 4.90
N ILE A 12 -10.51 16.84 4.61
CA ILE A 12 -9.19 17.49 4.56
C ILE A 12 -8.67 17.64 6.00
N GLN A 13 -7.50 17.07 6.25
CA GLN A 13 -6.80 17.14 7.52
C GLN A 13 -6.03 18.47 7.68
N ASN A 14 -5.52 18.74 8.88
CA ASN A 14 -4.74 19.95 9.18
C ASN A 14 -3.44 20.07 8.36
N ASN A 15 -2.89 18.96 7.86
CA ASN A 15 -1.75 18.94 6.92
C ASN A 15 -2.15 19.34 5.47
N GLY A 16 -3.45 19.55 5.24
CA GLY A 16 -4.06 19.87 3.95
C GLY A 16 -4.01 18.73 2.94
N LYS A 17 -4.01 17.47 3.38
CA LYS A 17 -4.27 16.26 2.59
C LYS A 17 -5.64 15.70 2.95
N LEU A 18 -6.19 14.83 2.11
CA LEU A 18 -7.31 13.99 2.53
C LEU A 18 -6.84 12.93 3.52
N LYS A 19 -7.72 12.55 4.45
CA LYS A 19 -7.44 11.48 5.42
C LYS A 19 -7.06 10.16 4.71
N ASP A 20 -6.24 9.36 5.37
CA ASP A 20 -5.87 8.04 4.88
C ASP A 20 -7.12 7.16 4.67
N GLY A 21 -7.16 6.41 3.57
CA GLY A 21 -8.29 5.57 3.19
C GLY A 21 -9.55 6.34 2.74
N PHE A 22 -9.44 7.65 2.47
CA PHE A 22 -10.53 8.41 1.86
C PHE A 22 -10.98 7.77 0.52
N ASN A 23 -12.29 7.64 0.34
CA ASN A 23 -12.91 7.14 -0.88
C ASN A 23 -14.25 7.83 -1.13
N LEU A 24 -14.78 7.68 -2.35
CA LEU A 24 -16.07 8.21 -2.79
C LEU A 24 -17.14 7.11 -2.91
N ASP A 25 -16.95 5.97 -2.25
CA ASP A 25 -17.81 4.79 -2.42
C ASP A 25 -19.27 5.06 -2.07
N ILE A 26 -19.52 5.96 -1.11
CA ILE A 26 -20.89 6.34 -0.73
C ILE A 26 -21.67 6.97 -1.89
N TYR A 27 -20.98 7.47 -2.93
CA TYR A 27 -21.58 8.07 -4.12
C TYR A 27 -21.70 7.10 -5.30
N ASN A 28 -21.13 5.90 -5.16
CA ASN A 28 -21.22 4.85 -6.16
C ASN A 28 -22.28 3.84 -5.73
N ASN A 29 -23.17 3.44 -6.64
CA ASN A 29 -24.22 2.43 -6.38
C ASN A 29 -23.64 0.99 -6.35
N THR A 30 -22.47 0.79 -5.76
CA THR A 30 -21.79 -0.51 -5.72
C THR A 30 -22.03 -1.25 -4.40
N SER A 31 -22.28 -2.55 -4.50
CA SER A 31 -22.53 -3.45 -3.38
C SER A 31 -21.31 -3.56 -2.45
N ASN A 32 -21.55 -3.79 -1.15
CA ASN A 32 -20.48 -4.19 -0.24
C ASN A 32 -19.89 -5.56 -0.67
N GLY A 33 -18.60 -5.59 -1.01
CA GLY A 33 -17.85 -6.83 -1.30
C GLY A 33 -17.25 -6.94 -2.71
N GLU A 34 -17.54 -6.00 -3.62
CA GLU A 34 -16.90 -5.96 -4.94
C GLU A 34 -15.51 -5.34 -4.89
N LEU A 35 -14.59 -5.82 -5.75
CA LEU A 35 -13.28 -5.20 -5.98
C LEU A 35 -13.49 -3.80 -6.57
N LYS A 36 -12.88 -2.79 -5.95
CA LYS A 36 -13.06 -1.38 -6.33
C LYS A 36 -11.78 -0.81 -6.94
N PHE A 37 -11.97 0.03 -7.95
CA PHE A 37 -10.89 0.84 -8.51
C PHE A 37 -10.51 1.95 -7.53
N ALA A 38 -9.21 2.27 -7.46
CA ALA A 38 -8.74 3.45 -6.75
C ALA A 38 -9.28 4.73 -7.40
N LEU A 39 -9.34 5.82 -6.63
CA LEU A 39 -9.78 7.13 -7.13
C LEU A 39 -8.94 7.56 -8.34
N GLY A 40 -9.61 8.00 -9.40
CA GLY A 40 -8.98 8.39 -10.67
C GLY A 40 -8.48 7.22 -11.54
N ALA A 41 -8.54 5.96 -11.07
CA ALA A 41 -7.90 4.85 -11.78
C ALA A 41 -8.54 4.51 -13.11
N LEU A 42 -9.88 4.50 -13.20
CA LEU A 42 -10.58 4.23 -14.45
C LEU A 42 -10.23 5.28 -15.52
N ASP A 43 -10.22 6.55 -15.12
CA ASP A 43 -9.90 7.66 -16.03
C ASP A 43 -8.42 7.61 -16.40
N GLY A 44 -7.53 7.38 -15.43
CA GLY A 44 -6.09 7.27 -15.62
C GLY A 44 -5.71 6.13 -16.58
N ILE A 45 -6.19 4.91 -16.34
CA ILE A 45 -5.92 3.76 -17.21
C ILE A 45 -6.39 4.07 -18.64
N ASN A 46 -7.61 4.59 -18.79
CA ASN A 46 -8.14 4.92 -20.11
C ASN A 46 -7.36 6.05 -20.79
N TYR A 47 -6.91 7.05 -20.04
CA TYR A 47 -6.14 8.17 -20.56
C TYR A 47 -4.77 7.73 -21.12
N TYR A 48 -4.08 6.80 -20.45
CA TYR A 48 -2.73 6.39 -20.86
C TYR A 48 -2.68 5.13 -21.74
N HIS A 49 -3.69 4.26 -21.69
CA HIS A 49 -3.62 2.94 -22.35
C HIS A 49 -4.75 2.62 -23.32
N SER A 50 -5.84 3.40 -23.31
CA SER A 50 -7.00 3.17 -24.18
C SER A 50 -7.13 4.27 -25.22
N LYS A 51 -7.51 3.90 -26.44
CA LYS A 51 -8.10 4.86 -27.37
C LYS A 51 -9.59 4.92 -27.04
N ILE A 52 -9.99 5.93 -26.28
CA ILE A 52 -11.40 6.18 -25.94
C ILE A 52 -12.09 6.93 -27.08
N GLU A 53 -13.31 6.50 -27.41
CA GLU A 53 -14.17 7.15 -28.40
C GLU A 53 -15.18 8.05 -27.70
N THR A 54 -15.52 9.17 -28.33
CA THR A 54 -16.52 10.12 -27.85
C THR A 54 -17.89 9.44 -27.75
N ASP A 55 -18.59 9.64 -26.64
CA ASP A 55 -19.97 9.21 -26.46
C ASP A 55 -20.91 10.32 -26.97
N GLU A 56 -21.29 10.25 -28.24
CA GLU A 56 -22.14 11.25 -28.90
C GLU A 56 -23.50 11.41 -28.21
N GLU A 57 -24.09 10.35 -27.67
CA GLU A 57 -25.36 10.44 -26.94
C GLU A 57 -25.20 11.20 -25.61
N LEU A 58 -24.06 11.06 -24.94
CA LEU A 58 -23.73 11.89 -23.78
C LEU A 58 -23.54 13.37 -24.17
N VAL A 59 -22.85 13.64 -25.28
CA VAL A 59 -22.69 15.01 -25.81
C VAL A 59 -24.05 15.64 -26.02
N ASP A 60 -24.90 14.99 -26.81
CA ASP A 60 -26.22 15.49 -27.19
C ASP A 60 -27.10 15.75 -25.97
N TYR A 61 -27.10 14.82 -25.01
CA TYR A 61 -27.86 14.98 -23.77
C TYR A 61 -27.41 16.22 -22.97
N ILE A 62 -26.11 16.41 -22.79
CA ILE A 62 -25.59 17.54 -22.02
C ILE A 62 -25.83 18.87 -22.74
N ILE A 63 -25.69 18.89 -24.07
CA ILE A 63 -26.00 20.06 -24.90
C ILE A 63 -27.48 20.45 -24.75
N GLU A 64 -28.41 19.50 -24.85
CA GLU A 64 -29.84 19.75 -24.64
C GLU A 64 -30.09 20.44 -23.30
N LYS A 65 -29.42 19.98 -22.23
CA LYS A 65 -29.54 20.60 -20.90
C LYS A 65 -28.95 22.01 -20.84
N PHE A 66 -27.92 22.31 -21.61
CA PHE A 66 -27.36 23.67 -21.69
C PHE A 66 -28.21 24.61 -22.53
N GLU A 67 -28.96 24.11 -23.50
CA GLU A 67 -29.93 24.90 -24.25
C GLU A 67 -31.19 25.22 -23.42
N GLU A 68 -31.58 24.32 -22.50
CA GLU A 68 -32.74 24.48 -21.62
C GLU A 68 -32.47 25.37 -20.38
N VAL A 69 -31.23 25.48 -19.93
CA VAL A 69 -30.90 26.15 -18.66
C VAL A 69 -31.07 27.66 -18.72
N ASN A 70 -31.71 28.20 -17.70
CA ASN A 70 -31.89 29.63 -17.45
C ASN A 70 -31.85 29.91 -15.94
N THR A 71 -31.91 31.17 -15.54
CA THR A 71 -31.77 31.57 -14.13
C THR A 71 -32.83 31.01 -13.18
N GLU A 72 -33.98 30.54 -13.68
CA GLU A 72 -35.10 30.05 -12.88
C GLU A 72 -35.08 28.53 -12.67
N ASN A 73 -34.37 27.76 -13.52
CA ASN A 73 -34.41 26.29 -13.53
C ASN A 73 -33.05 25.60 -13.27
N ILE A 74 -32.02 26.33 -12.81
CA ILE A 74 -30.67 25.77 -12.55
C ILE A 74 -30.71 24.49 -11.72
N GLU A 75 -31.42 24.49 -10.59
CA GLU A 75 -31.52 23.32 -9.70
C GLU A 75 -32.22 22.13 -10.35
N GLU A 76 -33.28 22.38 -11.13
CA GLU A 76 -34.00 21.34 -11.86
C GLU A 76 -33.10 20.67 -12.90
N ILE A 77 -32.39 21.47 -13.70
CA ILE A 77 -31.47 20.97 -14.72
C ILE A 77 -30.31 20.21 -14.08
N ALA A 78 -29.71 20.74 -13.01
CA ALA A 78 -28.64 20.07 -12.26
C ALA A 78 -29.09 18.69 -11.76
N ASN A 79 -30.27 18.61 -11.16
CA ASN A 79 -30.84 17.35 -10.68
C ASN A 79 -31.09 16.36 -11.81
N SER A 80 -31.48 16.82 -13.00
CA SER A 80 -31.64 15.95 -14.17
C SER A 80 -30.30 15.36 -14.66
N ILE A 81 -29.22 16.16 -14.66
CA ILE A 81 -27.87 15.72 -15.04
C ILE A 81 -27.36 14.70 -14.03
N VAL A 82 -27.49 14.98 -12.72
CA VAL A 82 -27.11 14.04 -11.65
C VAL A 82 -27.90 12.74 -11.79
N LYS A 83 -29.21 12.81 -12.03
CA LYS A 83 -30.06 11.64 -12.23
C LYS A 83 -29.64 10.83 -13.46
N TYR A 84 -29.22 11.47 -14.55
CA TYR A 84 -28.73 10.78 -15.75
C TYR A 84 -27.48 9.97 -15.45
N PHE A 85 -26.48 10.55 -14.79
CA PHE A 85 -25.27 9.81 -14.42
C PHE A 85 -25.52 8.74 -13.36
N ASN A 86 -26.43 8.96 -12.41
CA ASN A 86 -26.75 7.94 -11.41
C ASN A 86 -27.48 6.71 -11.99
N ASN A 87 -28.07 6.84 -13.18
CA ASN A 87 -28.82 5.78 -13.87
C ASN A 87 -28.09 5.21 -15.09
N THR A 88 -26.86 5.65 -15.35
CA THR A 88 -26.05 5.19 -16.49
C THR A 88 -24.64 4.83 -16.02
N GLU A 89 -23.92 4.05 -16.81
CA GLU A 89 -22.49 3.76 -16.57
C GLU A 89 -21.58 4.69 -17.39
N LYS A 90 -22.13 5.79 -17.90
CA LYS A 90 -21.42 6.73 -18.79
C LYS A 90 -20.37 7.53 -18.04
N ARG A 91 -19.26 7.82 -18.72
CA ARG A 91 -18.08 8.52 -18.18
C ARG A 91 -17.71 9.69 -19.08
N VAL A 92 -17.28 10.79 -18.47
CA VAL A 92 -17.12 12.07 -19.20
C VAL A 92 -15.76 12.23 -19.85
N LEU A 93 -14.74 11.46 -19.45
CA LEU A 93 -13.35 11.64 -19.89
C LEU A 93 -13.20 11.77 -21.41
N ALA A 94 -13.84 10.89 -22.18
CA ALA A 94 -13.72 10.85 -23.65
C ALA A 94 -14.46 12.00 -24.38
N THR A 95 -15.30 12.73 -23.64
CA THR A 95 -16.37 13.55 -24.21
C THR A 95 -16.34 15.00 -23.70
N ILE A 96 -15.65 15.24 -22.59
CA ILE A 96 -15.61 16.55 -21.95
C ILE A 96 -15.09 17.65 -22.88
N ASP A 97 -14.08 17.37 -23.70
CA ASP A 97 -13.54 18.34 -24.66
C ASP A 97 -14.58 18.75 -25.71
N ASN A 98 -15.36 17.80 -26.23
CA ASN A 98 -16.45 18.09 -27.19
C ASN A 98 -17.51 19.01 -26.59
N ILE A 99 -17.90 18.75 -25.33
CA ILE A 99 -18.87 19.57 -24.59
C ILE A 99 -18.33 21.00 -24.41
N LEU A 100 -17.08 21.15 -23.96
CA LEU A 100 -16.45 22.45 -23.74
C LEU A 100 -16.24 23.21 -25.06
N GLU A 101 -15.82 22.54 -26.13
CA GLU A 101 -15.71 23.14 -27.47
C GLU A 101 -17.05 23.65 -27.99
N TRP A 102 -18.14 22.91 -27.75
CA TRP A 102 -19.47 23.34 -28.18
C TRP A 102 -19.90 24.63 -27.48
N ILE A 103 -19.65 24.76 -26.17
CA ILE A 103 -19.94 26.00 -25.43
C ILE A 103 -19.17 27.18 -26.05
N ILE A 104 -17.87 27.01 -26.33
CA ILE A 104 -17.03 28.06 -26.92
C ILE A 104 -17.55 28.47 -28.30
N LYS A 105 -17.92 27.51 -29.15
CA LYS A 105 -18.43 27.74 -30.51
C LYS A 105 -19.80 28.43 -30.53
N ASN A 106 -20.64 28.21 -29.51
CA ASN A 106 -22.01 28.69 -29.46
C ASN A 106 -22.24 29.85 -28.46
N LYS A 107 -21.18 30.45 -27.93
CA LYS A 107 -21.23 31.52 -26.91
C LYS A 107 -22.15 32.71 -27.23
N ASP A 108 -22.41 32.96 -28.52
CA ASP A 108 -23.25 34.08 -28.99
C ASP A 108 -24.75 33.71 -29.03
N VAL A 109 -25.08 32.43 -28.91
CA VAL A 109 -26.44 31.88 -29.04
C VAL A 109 -26.96 31.35 -27.69
N VAL A 110 -26.07 30.82 -26.85
CA VAL A 110 -26.43 30.26 -25.54
C VAL A 110 -26.23 31.26 -24.41
N ASP A 111 -27.04 31.15 -23.35
CA ASP A 111 -26.83 31.93 -22.13
C ASP A 111 -25.71 31.33 -21.29
N PHE A 112 -24.47 31.72 -21.60
CA PHE A 112 -23.28 31.27 -20.87
C PHE A 112 -23.37 31.59 -19.36
N ASN A 113 -24.04 32.67 -18.95
CA ASN A 113 -24.16 32.98 -17.52
C ASN A 113 -25.01 31.93 -16.79
N SER A 114 -26.07 31.44 -17.42
CA SER A 114 -26.90 30.38 -16.85
C SER A 114 -26.15 29.03 -16.82
N ILE A 115 -25.41 28.69 -17.88
CA ILE A 115 -24.54 27.50 -17.92
C ILE A 115 -23.46 27.57 -16.83
N PHE A 116 -22.83 28.73 -16.65
CA PHE A 116 -21.81 28.93 -15.63
C PHE A 116 -22.40 28.83 -14.21
N ARG A 117 -23.59 29.41 -13.96
CA ARG A 117 -24.28 29.24 -12.67
C ARG A 117 -24.69 27.80 -12.39
N LEU A 118 -25.07 27.05 -13.43
CA LEU A 118 -25.31 25.62 -13.34
C LEU A 118 -24.03 24.87 -12.93
N ALA A 119 -22.88 25.20 -13.52
CA ALA A 119 -21.60 24.62 -13.13
C ALA A 119 -21.26 24.92 -11.66
N LEU A 120 -21.45 26.17 -11.20
CA LEU A 120 -21.25 26.52 -9.78
C LEU A 120 -22.16 25.71 -8.86
N TYR A 121 -23.43 25.54 -9.23
CA TYR A 121 -24.38 24.73 -8.46
C TYR A 121 -23.92 23.27 -8.39
N LEU A 122 -23.57 22.66 -9.52
CA LEU A 122 -23.07 21.29 -9.58
C LEU A 122 -21.79 21.11 -8.76
N VAL A 123 -20.87 22.08 -8.77
CA VAL A 123 -19.66 21.98 -7.96
C VAL A 123 -19.95 21.93 -6.46
N ILE A 124 -20.88 22.75 -5.98
CA ILE A 124 -21.14 22.88 -4.55
C ILE A 124 -22.12 21.84 -4.02
N GLU A 125 -23.10 21.41 -4.83
CA GLU A 125 -24.23 20.60 -4.38
C GLU A 125 -24.32 19.19 -5.02
N SER A 126 -23.53 18.88 -6.06
CA SER A 126 -23.64 17.57 -6.74
C SER A 126 -23.24 16.38 -5.86
N THR A 127 -23.95 15.28 -6.08
CA THR A 127 -23.65 13.93 -5.56
C THR A 127 -23.17 12.97 -6.64
N SER A 128 -22.99 13.45 -7.89
CA SER A 128 -22.48 12.69 -9.02
C SER A 128 -21.05 13.13 -9.36
N ILE A 129 -20.15 12.15 -9.42
CA ILE A 129 -18.73 12.33 -9.78
C ILE A 129 -18.60 12.90 -11.20
N GLU A 130 -19.33 12.32 -12.15
CA GLU A 130 -19.25 12.70 -13.57
C GLU A 130 -19.84 14.08 -13.84
N ALA A 131 -20.96 14.43 -13.18
CA ALA A 131 -21.52 15.78 -13.26
C ALA A 131 -20.55 16.83 -12.70
N LEU A 132 -19.83 16.50 -11.62
CA LEU A 132 -18.84 17.37 -11.02
C LEU A 132 -17.63 17.61 -11.94
N LYS A 133 -17.17 16.59 -12.68
CA LYS A 133 -16.10 16.71 -13.68
C LYS A 133 -16.47 17.67 -14.82
N ILE A 134 -17.69 17.58 -15.36
CA ILE A 134 -18.20 18.53 -16.36
C ILE A 134 -18.19 19.96 -15.80
N ALA A 135 -18.69 20.13 -14.57
CA ALA A 135 -18.77 21.43 -13.93
C ALA A 135 -17.38 22.06 -13.72
N ILE A 136 -16.38 21.28 -13.31
CA ILE A 136 -14.97 21.71 -13.23
C ILE A 136 -14.47 22.18 -14.60
N GLY A 137 -14.76 21.43 -15.66
CA GLY A 137 -14.39 21.79 -17.02
C GLY A 137 -14.98 23.13 -17.47
N ILE A 138 -16.26 23.36 -17.20
CA ILE A 138 -16.95 24.63 -17.55
C ILE A 138 -16.34 25.81 -16.79
N ILE A 139 -16.02 25.64 -15.50
CA ILE A 139 -15.34 26.68 -14.72
C ILE A 139 -13.98 27.04 -15.33
N GLY A 140 -13.27 26.06 -15.90
CA GLY A 140 -12.01 26.27 -16.60
C GLY A 140 -12.09 27.12 -17.88
N LEU A 141 -13.29 27.46 -18.37
CA LEU A 141 -13.48 28.28 -19.57
C LEU A 141 -13.32 29.80 -19.32
N ILE A 142 -13.39 30.25 -18.06
CA ILE A 142 -13.27 31.67 -17.72
C ILE A 142 -11.84 32.02 -17.26
N ASP A 143 -11.52 33.32 -17.25
CA ASP A 143 -10.30 33.80 -16.62
C ASP A 143 -10.42 33.76 -15.09
N LEU A 144 -9.68 32.85 -14.47
CA LEU A 144 -9.67 32.64 -13.02
C LEU A 144 -8.74 33.60 -12.27
N SER A 145 -7.97 34.46 -12.94
CA SER A 145 -6.89 35.26 -12.33
C SER A 145 -7.34 36.12 -11.13
N ASN A 146 -8.61 36.53 -11.11
CA ASN A 146 -9.20 37.34 -10.03
C ASN A 146 -10.22 36.57 -9.16
N GLU A 147 -10.44 35.28 -9.43
CA GLU A 147 -11.51 34.46 -8.83
C GLU A 147 -10.98 33.58 -7.69
N LYS A 148 -10.53 34.20 -6.59
CA LYS A 148 -9.84 33.52 -5.49
C LYS A 148 -10.65 32.38 -4.86
N GLU A 149 -11.96 32.59 -4.71
CA GLU A 149 -12.87 31.60 -4.14
C GLU A 149 -12.99 30.37 -5.04
N LEU A 150 -13.07 30.56 -6.36
CA LEU A 150 -13.13 29.44 -7.32
C LEU A 150 -11.80 28.70 -7.40
N ILE A 151 -10.68 29.41 -7.33
CA ILE A 151 -9.35 28.78 -7.23
C ILE A 151 -9.27 27.90 -5.97
N ASP A 152 -9.74 28.37 -4.80
CA ASP A 152 -9.75 27.57 -3.56
C ASP A 152 -10.63 26.33 -3.69
N VAL A 153 -11.80 26.46 -4.32
CA VAL A 153 -12.70 25.33 -4.62
C VAL A 153 -12.00 24.29 -5.49
N LEU A 154 -11.38 24.70 -6.60
CA LEU A 154 -10.67 23.80 -7.52
C LEU A 154 -9.45 23.15 -6.85
N ILE A 155 -8.69 23.88 -6.03
CA ILE A 155 -7.57 23.33 -5.26
C ILE A 155 -8.06 22.23 -4.30
N ARG A 156 -9.17 22.45 -3.59
CA ARG A 156 -9.72 21.44 -2.67
C ARG A 156 -10.17 20.18 -3.40
N LEU A 157 -10.80 20.34 -4.57
CA LEU A 157 -11.18 19.21 -5.43
C LEU A 157 -9.93 18.47 -5.92
N ALA A 158 -8.87 19.19 -6.32
CA ALA A 158 -7.63 18.61 -6.80
C ALA A 158 -6.85 17.78 -5.75
N LEU A 159 -7.20 17.87 -4.46
CA LEU A 159 -6.66 16.99 -3.41
C LEU A 159 -7.21 15.56 -3.49
N CYS A 160 -8.26 15.32 -4.27
CA CYS A 160 -8.85 14.01 -4.52
C CYS A 160 -8.40 13.52 -5.90
N ASP A 161 -7.74 12.35 -5.98
CA ASP A 161 -7.19 11.81 -7.23
C ASP A 161 -8.23 11.71 -8.37
N GLU A 162 -9.51 11.47 -8.04
CA GLU A 162 -10.63 11.44 -9.00
C GLU A 162 -10.82 12.77 -9.77
N PHE A 163 -10.48 13.91 -9.14
CA PHE A 163 -10.70 15.25 -9.70
C PHE A 163 -9.41 16.00 -10.03
N SER A 164 -8.24 15.50 -9.61
CA SER A 164 -6.96 16.17 -9.83
C SER A 164 -6.69 16.48 -11.31
N LEU A 165 -6.99 15.55 -12.23
CA LEU A 165 -6.85 15.75 -13.69
C LEU A 165 -7.68 16.95 -14.18
N TYR A 166 -8.96 16.98 -13.84
CA TYR A 166 -9.89 18.00 -14.30
C TYR A 166 -9.58 19.37 -13.69
N ALA A 167 -9.33 19.40 -12.38
CA ALA A 167 -9.03 20.64 -11.67
C ALA A 167 -7.70 21.26 -12.10
N MET A 168 -6.66 20.46 -12.38
CA MET A 168 -5.38 21.00 -12.83
C MET A 168 -5.45 21.56 -14.26
N VAL A 169 -6.34 21.03 -15.11
CA VAL A 169 -6.62 21.58 -16.45
C VAL A 169 -7.31 22.94 -16.30
N ALA A 170 -8.36 23.03 -15.48
CA ALA A 170 -9.06 24.29 -15.21
C ALA A 170 -8.13 25.38 -14.62
N LEU A 171 -7.24 25.01 -13.71
CA LEU A 171 -6.24 25.91 -13.10
C LEU A 171 -5.05 26.21 -14.02
N GLY A 172 -4.97 25.60 -15.21
CA GLY A 172 -3.75 25.51 -16.01
C GLY A 172 -3.25 26.83 -16.59
N ASN A 173 -4.13 27.82 -16.74
CA ASN A 173 -3.84 29.13 -17.34
C ASN A 173 -3.40 30.21 -16.33
N LEU A 174 -3.39 29.90 -15.02
CA LEU A 174 -2.94 30.84 -14.00
C LEU A 174 -1.41 31.08 -14.09
N GLU A 175 -0.97 32.32 -13.83
CA GLU A 175 0.47 32.64 -13.79
C GLU A 175 1.25 31.78 -12.78
N ASN A 176 0.63 31.48 -11.64
CA ASN A 176 1.18 30.62 -10.58
C ASN A 176 0.76 29.14 -10.70
N ALA A 177 0.29 28.69 -11.87
CA ALA A 177 -0.18 27.31 -12.05
C ALA A 177 0.90 26.27 -11.70
N ASN A 178 2.18 26.54 -11.99
CA ASN A 178 3.26 25.61 -11.64
C ASN A 178 3.47 25.51 -10.12
N ASP A 179 3.32 26.61 -9.38
CA ASP A 179 3.40 26.60 -7.91
C ASP A 179 2.24 25.82 -7.29
N ILE A 180 1.03 25.97 -7.85
CA ILE A 180 -0.15 25.20 -7.46
C ILE A 180 0.09 23.70 -7.71
N ARG A 181 0.61 23.33 -8.89
CA ARG A 181 0.97 21.93 -9.21
C ARG A 181 1.99 21.39 -8.20
N PHE A 182 3.04 22.15 -7.89
CA PHE A 182 4.07 21.74 -6.94
C PHE A 182 3.55 21.65 -5.48
N MET A 183 2.53 22.42 -5.13
CA MET A 183 1.84 22.26 -3.85
C MET A 183 0.99 20.98 -3.85
N LEU A 184 0.20 20.75 -4.90
CA LEU A 184 -0.72 19.61 -4.99
C LEU A 184 0.00 18.26 -5.08
N ILE A 185 1.10 18.18 -5.84
CA ILE A 185 1.85 16.93 -6.04
C ILE A 185 2.41 16.35 -4.72
N LYS A 186 2.57 17.18 -3.70
CA LYS A 186 3.00 16.79 -2.35
C LYS A 186 1.86 16.22 -1.50
N LYS A 187 0.62 16.36 -1.96
CA LYS A 187 -0.62 16.14 -1.22
C LYS A 187 -1.50 15.02 -1.77
N VAL A 188 -1.20 14.53 -2.98
CA VAL A 188 -1.87 13.40 -3.61
C VAL A 188 -0.88 12.25 -3.82
N ASN A 189 -1.35 11.02 -3.68
CA ASN A 189 -0.57 9.79 -3.79
C ASN A 189 -1.40 8.77 -4.59
N GLY A 190 -1.41 8.91 -5.91
CA GLY A 190 -2.23 8.10 -6.78
C GLY A 190 -2.22 8.61 -8.22
N TRP A 191 -3.37 8.51 -8.89
CA TRP A 191 -3.55 8.97 -10.26
C TRP A 191 -3.42 10.49 -10.39
N GLY A 192 -3.85 11.25 -9.39
CA GLY A 192 -3.65 12.69 -9.33
C GLY A 192 -2.17 13.07 -9.33
N LYS A 193 -1.31 12.31 -8.62
CA LYS A 193 0.13 12.52 -8.65
C LYS A 193 0.71 12.26 -10.04
N ILE A 194 0.31 11.17 -10.69
CA ILE A 194 0.73 10.81 -12.05
C ILE A 194 0.38 11.95 -13.02
N HIS A 195 -0.85 12.47 -12.96
CA HIS A 195 -1.29 13.57 -13.82
C HIS A 195 -0.52 14.88 -13.56
N LEU A 196 -0.29 15.24 -12.29
CA LEU A 196 0.49 16.42 -11.92
C LEU A 196 1.96 16.29 -12.35
N LEU A 197 2.54 15.11 -12.21
CA LEU A 197 3.90 14.81 -12.65
C LEU A 197 4.08 14.99 -14.15
N ASN A 198 3.10 14.64 -14.96
CA ASN A 198 3.20 14.84 -16.40
C ASN A 198 3.23 16.34 -16.78
N THR A 199 2.60 17.20 -15.98
CA THR A 199 2.39 18.62 -16.33
C THR A 199 3.31 19.60 -15.57
N ILE A 200 3.95 19.19 -14.47
CA ILE A 200 4.85 20.05 -13.70
C ILE A 200 6.11 20.42 -14.51
N GLN A 201 6.56 21.66 -14.37
CA GLN A 201 7.79 22.18 -14.97
C GLN A 201 8.87 22.37 -13.90
N VAL A 202 10.11 21.96 -14.21
CA VAL A 202 11.27 22.12 -13.33
C VAL A 202 11.82 23.53 -13.47
N THR A 203 11.20 24.49 -12.78
CA THR A 203 11.54 25.92 -12.87
C THR A 203 12.48 26.41 -11.77
N SER A 204 12.78 25.57 -10.77
CA SER A 204 13.68 25.87 -9.66
C SER A 204 14.44 24.64 -9.19
N GLU A 205 15.58 24.86 -8.53
CA GLU A 205 16.34 23.76 -7.91
C GLU A 205 15.52 23.08 -6.81
N SER A 206 14.68 23.81 -6.08
CA SER A 206 13.80 23.23 -5.06
C SER A 206 12.78 22.25 -5.61
N ILE A 207 12.27 22.48 -6.83
CA ILE A 207 11.40 21.52 -7.52
C ILE A 207 12.25 20.33 -7.98
N LYS A 208 13.43 20.58 -8.56
CA LYS A 208 14.34 19.52 -9.04
C LYS A 208 14.73 18.57 -7.91
N GLU A 209 15.22 19.09 -6.78
CA GLU A 209 15.58 18.32 -5.58
C GLU A 209 14.40 17.53 -5.04
N TRP A 210 13.22 18.14 -4.95
CA TRP A 210 12.04 17.43 -4.48
C TRP A 210 11.64 16.27 -5.39
N LEU A 211 11.72 16.45 -6.72
CA LEU A 211 11.44 15.40 -7.70
C LEU A 211 12.49 14.27 -7.66
N ILE A 212 13.76 14.60 -7.42
CA ILE A 212 14.82 13.59 -7.23
C ILE A 212 14.49 12.69 -6.05
N ILE A 213 14.08 13.27 -4.90
CA ILE A 213 13.90 12.52 -3.65
C ILE A 213 12.53 11.86 -3.54
N ASN A 214 11.45 12.53 -4.00
CA ASN A 214 10.06 12.14 -3.71
C ASN A 214 9.20 11.98 -4.97
N GLY A 215 9.76 12.23 -6.16
CA GLY A 215 9.00 12.27 -7.40
C GLY A 215 8.33 10.94 -7.72
N CYS A 216 9.09 9.85 -7.64
CA CYS A 216 8.64 8.51 -8.03
C CYS A 216 7.69 7.85 -7.02
N ASN A 217 7.93 8.05 -5.71
CA ASN A 217 7.15 7.43 -4.64
C ASN A 217 5.63 7.66 -4.81
N ASN A 218 4.85 6.61 -5.00
CA ASN A 218 3.43 6.68 -5.28
C ASN A 218 2.71 5.41 -4.79
N GLU A 219 1.39 5.48 -4.55
CA GLU A 219 0.59 4.29 -4.18
C GLU A 219 0.27 3.40 -5.40
N VAL A 220 0.36 3.97 -6.60
CA VAL A 220 0.31 3.25 -7.87
C VAL A 220 1.74 2.90 -8.29
N ASP A 221 1.89 1.80 -9.02
CA ASP A 221 3.15 1.31 -9.58
C ASP A 221 4.09 2.41 -10.11
N PHE A 222 5.37 2.34 -9.73
CA PHE A 222 6.39 3.34 -10.05
C PHE A 222 6.65 3.46 -11.55
N GLY A 223 6.31 2.45 -12.36
CA GLY A 223 6.41 2.50 -13.82
C GLY A 223 5.63 3.68 -14.43
N TYR A 224 4.54 4.13 -13.80
CA TYR A 224 3.78 5.30 -14.25
C TYR A 224 4.50 6.65 -14.04
N THR A 225 5.46 6.70 -13.12
CA THR A 225 6.13 7.94 -12.70
C THR A 225 7.60 7.98 -13.08
N ALA A 226 8.27 6.82 -13.13
CA ALA A 226 9.71 6.70 -13.25
C ALA A 226 10.25 7.34 -14.54
N SER A 227 9.69 7.01 -15.71
CA SER A 227 10.16 7.55 -16.99
C SER A 227 10.00 9.07 -17.06
N VAL A 228 8.85 9.60 -16.61
CA VAL A 228 8.56 11.04 -16.61
C VAL A 228 9.53 11.78 -15.68
N ILE A 229 9.77 11.24 -14.48
CA ILE A 229 10.72 11.83 -13.54
C ILE A 229 12.14 11.79 -14.09
N ALA A 230 12.57 10.63 -14.61
CA ALA A 230 13.92 10.45 -15.13
C ALA A 230 14.25 11.44 -16.25
N GLU A 231 13.28 11.71 -17.13
CA GLU A 231 13.40 12.75 -18.16
C GLU A 231 13.48 14.15 -17.54
N LYS A 232 12.53 14.53 -16.68
CA LYS A 232 12.42 15.88 -16.11
C LYS A 232 13.63 16.29 -15.28
N ILE A 233 14.21 15.38 -14.50
CA ILE A 233 15.40 15.68 -13.67
C ILE A 233 16.70 15.51 -14.43
N ASN A 234 16.66 14.96 -15.65
CA ASN A 234 17.81 14.46 -16.39
C ASN A 234 18.61 13.46 -15.54
N LEU A 235 18.03 12.29 -15.26
CA LEU A 235 18.59 11.28 -14.35
C LEU A 235 20.07 10.98 -14.60
N MET A 236 20.48 10.94 -15.87
CA MET A 236 21.86 10.70 -16.27
C MET A 236 22.83 11.80 -15.78
N GLU A 237 22.43 13.06 -15.85
CA GLU A 237 23.18 14.20 -15.30
C GLU A 237 23.33 14.08 -13.78
N ILE A 238 22.27 13.65 -13.09
CA ILE A 238 22.29 13.44 -11.63
C ILE A 238 23.24 12.31 -11.25
N LEU A 239 23.14 11.16 -11.93
CA LEU A 239 24.03 10.01 -11.73
C LEU A 239 25.50 10.33 -12.07
N ASN A 240 25.76 11.28 -12.96
CA ASN A 240 27.11 11.75 -13.29
C ASN A 240 27.73 12.66 -12.21
N ARG A 241 26.95 13.15 -11.23
CA ARG A 241 27.49 13.94 -10.11
C ARG A 241 28.57 13.16 -9.36
N GLU A 242 29.52 13.89 -8.78
CA GLU A 242 30.59 13.24 -8.01
C GLU A 242 30.03 12.53 -6.79
N THR A 243 29.09 13.14 -6.05
CA THR A 243 28.49 12.63 -4.81
C THR A 243 26.98 12.81 -4.82
N LEU A 244 26.27 11.93 -4.11
CA LEU A 244 24.83 12.03 -3.82
C LEU A 244 24.63 11.88 -2.31
N THR A 245 23.61 12.54 -1.78
CA THR A 245 23.11 12.31 -0.42
C THR A 245 22.36 10.97 -0.33
N LYS A 246 22.12 10.47 0.88
CA LYS A 246 21.36 9.23 1.07
C LYS A 246 19.94 9.39 0.52
N GLU A 247 19.32 10.53 0.78
CA GLU A 247 17.95 10.85 0.37
C GLU A 247 17.81 10.94 -1.15
N GLU A 248 18.76 11.59 -1.83
CA GLU A 248 18.79 11.61 -3.30
C GLU A 248 18.97 10.21 -3.88
N PHE A 249 19.85 9.39 -3.29
CA PHE A 249 20.09 8.04 -3.81
C PHE A 249 18.92 7.09 -3.56
N LEU A 250 18.18 7.25 -2.45
CA LEU A 250 16.91 6.55 -2.22
C LEU A 250 15.86 6.93 -3.28
N GLY A 251 15.68 8.23 -3.56
CA GLY A 251 14.77 8.64 -4.63
C GLY A 251 15.18 8.12 -6.02
N ILE A 252 16.48 8.04 -6.30
CA ILE A 252 17.01 7.40 -7.51
C ILE A 252 16.74 5.89 -7.51
N ASN A 253 16.81 5.21 -6.36
CA ASN A 253 16.44 3.80 -6.21
C ASN A 253 15.00 3.58 -6.70
N ASP A 254 14.05 4.39 -6.24
CA ASP A 254 12.64 4.33 -6.65
C ASP A 254 12.46 4.58 -8.16
N ILE A 255 13.23 5.51 -8.74
CA ILE A 255 13.21 5.78 -10.19
C ILE A 255 13.76 4.58 -10.95
N MET A 256 14.87 4.00 -10.50
CA MET A 256 15.49 2.84 -11.14
C MET A 256 14.58 1.61 -11.02
N GLU A 257 13.92 1.40 -9.89
CA GLU A 257 12.93 0.34 -9.69
C GLU A 257 11.84 0.44 -10.76
N GLY A 258 11.16 1.58 -10.87
CA GLY A 258 10.11 1.77 -11.87
C GLY A 258 10.59 1.73 -13.34
N LEU A 259 11.89 1.89 -13.63
CA LEU A 259 12.45 1.76 -14.97
C LEU A 259 12.82 0.31 -15.36
N PHE A 260 13.11 -0.55 -14.38
CA PHE A 260 13.67 -1.88 -14.60
C PHE A 260 12.78 -3.02 -14.10
N ASP A 261 11.75 -2.73 -13.33
CA ASP A 261 10.71 -3.69 -12.97
C ASP A 261 9.76 -3.97 -14.16
N ASP A 262 9.10 -5.13 -14.16
CA ASP A 262 8.13 -5.54 -15.19
C ASP A 262 6.77 -4.83 -14.99
N GLY A 263 6.80 -3.49 -15.07
CA GLY A 263 5.67 -2.60 -14.79
C GLY A 263 4.70 -2.37 -15.97
N PRO A 264 3.67 -1.55 -15.77
CA PRO A 264 2.61 -1.28 -16.75
C PRO A 264 3.10 -0.46 -17.97
N ILE A 265 4.19 0.28 -17.80
CA ILE A 265 4.84 1.05 -18.87
C ILE A 265 6.15 0.35 -19.24
N ASN A 266 6.11 -0.43 -20.32
CA ASN A 266 7.29 -1.13 -20.82
C ASN A 266 8.11 -0.21 -21.72
N GLY A 267 9.25 0.26 -21.22
CA GLY A 267 10.15 1.15 -21.96
C GLY A 267 11.52 1.28 -21.32
N ILE A 268 12.33 0.21 -21.34
CA ILE A 268 13.72 0.26 -20.87
C ILE A 268 14.46 1.38 -21.63
N PRO A 269 15.13 2.31 -20.93
CA PRO A 269 15.85 3.38 -21.59
C PRO A 269 16.93 2.85 -22.54
N ASN A 270 17.06 3.44 -23.73
CA ASN A 270 18.08 3.01 -24.70
C ASN A 270 19.52 3.10 -24.15
N ASN A 271 19.77 3.99 -23.19
CA ASN A 271 21.04 4.18 -22.49
C ASN A 271 21.14 3.41 -21.15
N TYR A 272 20.35 2.35 -20.96
CA TYR A 272 20.30 1.59 -19.69
C TYR A 272 21.68 1.12 -19.20
N ILE A 273 22.60 0.76 -20.11
CA ILE A 273 23.97 0.35 -19.78
C ILE A 273 24.70 1.44 -18.99
N GLU A 274 24.60 2.69 -19.44
CA GLU A 274 25.27 3.84 -18.82
C GLU A 274 24.61 4.23 -17.50
N LEU A 275 23.28 4.13 -17.43
CA LEU A 275 22.51 4.33 -16.20
C LEU A 275 22.94 3.32 -15.13
N ILE A 276 22.99 2.03 -15.47
CA ILE A 276 23.41 0.97 -14.54
C ILE A 276 24.86 1.19 -14.09
N LYS A 277 25.80 1.48 -15.01
CA LYS A 277 27.21 1.74 -14.66
C LYS A 277 27.35 2.89 -13.65
N ASN A 278 26.66 4.00 -13.86
CA ASN A 278 26.73 5.13 -12.93
C ASN A 278 25.96 4.88 -11.63
N TYR A 279 24.87 4.13 -11.67
CA TYR A 279 24.19 3.67 -10.46
C TYR A 279 25.13 2.81 -9.60
N ILE A 280 25.79 1.81 -10.19
CA ILE A 280 26.75 0.93 -9.49
C ILE A 280 27.89 1.74 -8.87
N LYS A 281 28.39 2.79 -9.55
CA LYS A 281 29.42 3.69 -9.02
C LYS A 281 28.97 4.36 -7.71
N HIS A 282 27.72 4.79 -7.60
CA HIS A 282 27.17 5.35 -6.37
C HIS A 282 26.87 4.27 -5.32
N PHE A 283 26.31 3.14 -5.73
CA PHE A 283 26.05 2.01 -4.84
C PHE A 283 27.30 1.56 -4.08
N LYS A 284 28.48 1.55 -4.73
CA LYS A 284 29.78 1.26 -4.07
C LYS A 284 30.06 2.14 -2.83
N ARG A 285 29.53 3.36 -2.77
CA ARG A 285 29.68 4.28 -1.63
C ARG A 285 28.66 4.04 -0.54
N PHE A 286 27.49 3.53 -0.92
CA PHE A 286 26.41 3.14 -0.02
C PHE A 286 26.40 1.64 0.28
N ILE A 287 27.48 0.93 -0.03
CA ILE A 287 27.58 -0.54 0.11
C ILE A 287 27.34 -1.02 1.54
N TYR A 288 27.49 -0.17 2.55
CA TYR A 288 27.26 -0.50 3.95
C TYR A 288 25.80 -0.29 4.41
N ASP A 289 24.90 0.08 3.50
CA ASP A 289 23.51 0.39 3.78
C ASP A 289 22.59 -0.57 3.03
N LEU A 290 21.86 -1.39 3.80
CA LEU A 290 20.99 -2.45 3.27
C LEU A 290 19.80 -1.91 2.48
N ASP A 291 19.46 -0.64 2.62
CA ASP A 291 18.34 -0.04 1.90
C ASP A 291 18.55 -0.05 0.37
N PHE A 292 19.79 -0.19 -0.12
CA PHE A 292 20.12 -0.13 -1.54
C PHE A 292 20.37 -1.48 -2.22
N TYR A 293 20.20 -2.60 -1.50
CA TYR A 293 20.61 -3.92 -2.00
C TYR A 293 19.59 -4.57 -2.95
N ASP A 294 18.33 -4.16 -2.87
CA ASP A 294 17.27 -4.67 -3.75
C ASP A 294 17.51 -4.28 -5.21
N MET A 295 18.03 -3.07 -5.46
CA MET A 295 18.29 -2.60 -6.82
C MET A 295 19.36 -3.39 -7.57
N PRO A 296 20.57 -3.67 -7.03
CA PRO A 296 21.52 -4.58 -7.67
C PRO A 296 20.94 -5.96 -8.00
N ILE A 297 20.05 -6.49 -7.15
CA ILE A 297 19.37 -7.77 -7.38
C ILE A 297 18.41 -7.63 -8.57
N LEU A 298 17.57 -6.59 -8.59
CA LEU A 298 16.66 -6.29 -9.69
C LEU A 298 17.41 -6.13 -11.02
N LEU A 299 18.50 -5.35 -11.03
CA LEU A 299 19.33 -5.14 -12.21
C LEU A 299 20.00 -6.45 -12.69
N SER A 300 20.40 -7.33 -11.76
CA SER A 300 20.94 -8.65 -12.10
C SER A 300 19.87 -9.55 -12.73
N MET A 301 18.66 -9.57 -12.17
CA MET A 301 17.51 -10.31 -12.70
C MET A 301 17.12 -9.81 -14.09
N PHE A 302 17.02 -8.48 -14.24
CA PHE A 302 16.79 -7.83 -15.53
C PHE A 302 17.80 -8.30 -16.59
N LEU A 303 19.10 -8.18 -16.31
CA LEU A 303 20.14 -8.58 -17.25
C LEU A 303 20.11 -10.09 -17.54
N PHE A 304 19.83 -10.93 -16.54
CA PHE A 304 19.75 -12.38 -16.68
C PHE A 304 18.56 -12.83 -17.55
N ASN A 305 17.41 -12.16 -17.42
CA ASN A 305 16.17 -12.53 -18.12
C ASN A 305 16.12 -12.07 -19.59
N LYS A 306 17.05 -11.21 -20.05
CA LYS A 306 17.13 -10.81 -21.46
C LYS A 306 17.30 -12.00 -22.40
N GLU A 307 16.47 -12.07 -23.44
CA GLU A 307 16.56 -13.10 -24.50
C GLU A 307 17.94 -13.08 -25.19
N THR A 308 18.39 -11.88 -25.58
CA THR A 308 19.71 -11.66 -26.19
C THR A 308 20.55 -10.74 -25.33
N LYS A 309 21.75 -11.20 -24.95
CA LYS A 309 22.70 -10.46 -24.12
C LYS A 309 23.89 -9.99 -24.96
N SER A 310 24.18 -8.70 -24.91
CA SER A 310 25.39 -8.11 -25.47
C SER A 310 26.62 -8.41 -24.61
N LYS A 311 27.83 -8.14 -25.14
CA LYS A 311 29.07 -8.23 -24.35
C LYS A 311 29.03 -7.31 -23.13
N GLU A 312 28.49 -6.11 -23.29
CA GLU A 312 28.38 -5.12 -22.21
C GLU A 312 27.37 -5.54 -21.14
N ASP A 313 26.27 -6.20 -21.52
CA ASP A 313 25.32 -6.77 -20.54
C ASP A 313 26.03 -7.78 -19.63
N ILE A 314 26.85 -8.66 -20.21
CA ILE A 314 27.60 -9.68 -19.47
C ILE A 314 28.66 -9.03 -18.57
N GLU A 315 29.37 -8.02 -19.06
CA GLU A 315 30.38 -7.28 -18.29
C GLU A 315 29.75 -6.58 -17.07
N ILE A 316 28.63 -5.89 -17.24
CA ILE A 316 27.93 -5.22 -16.14
C ILE A 316 27.36 -6.25 -15.15
N ALA A 317 26.72 -7.32 -15.63
CA ALA A 317 26.20 -8.36 -14.74
C ALA A 317 27.32 -8.98 -13.90
N THR A 318 28.49 -9.21 -14.51
CA THR A 318 29.68 -9.71 -13.81
C THR A 318 30.19 -8.70 -12.78
N GLU A 319 30.18 -7.41 -13.10
CA GLU A 319 30.54 -6.36 -12.15
C GLU A 319 29.60 -6.31 -10.95
N ILE A 320 28.28 -6.41 -11.17
CA ILE A 320 27.28 -6.43 -10.09
C ILE A 320 27.50 -7.67 -9.22
N MET A 321 27.65 -8.85 -9.80
CA MET A 321 27.89 -10.09 -9.04
C MET A 321 29.17 -9.98 -8.19
N ASN A 322 30.30 -9.58 -8.79
CA ASN A 322 31.55 -9.41 -8.05
C ASN A 322 31.44 -8.39 -6.90
N LEU A 323 30.64 -7.34 -7.08
CA LEU A 323 30.38 -6.36 -6.03
C LEU A 323 29.49 -6.92 -4.93
N MET A 324 28.45 -7.67 -5.28
CA MET A 324 27.56 -8.32 -4.32
C MET A 324 28.24 -9.47 -3.57
N ASP A 325 29.29 -10.07 -4.14
CA ASP A 325 30.12 -11.12 -3.52
C ASP A 325 31.27 -10.55 -2.68
N SER A 326 31.37 -9.23 -2.54
CA SER A 326 32.51 -8.58 -1.89
C SER A 326 32.50 -8.79 -0.36
N ASN A 327 33.68 -8.70 0.26
CA ASN A 327 33.82 -8.82 1.71
C ASN A 327 33.04 -7.73 2.46
N GLU A 328 32.94 -6.53 1.90
CA GLU A 328 32.16 -5.42 2.43
C GLU A 328 30.68 -5.76 2.53
N VAL A 329 30.12 -6.39 1.50
CA VAL A 329 28.73 -6.87 1.49
C VAL A 329 28.54 -7.95 2.56
N VAL A 330 29.39 -8.98 2.57
CA VAL A 330 29.31 -10.07 3.55
C VAL A 330 29.37 -9.55 4.99
N GLU A 331 30.27 -8.60 5.27
CA GLU A 331 30.40 -8.02 6.61
C GLU A 331 29.22 -7.11 6.98
N THR A 332 28.66 -6.38 6.02
CA THR A 332 27.46 -5.54 6.22
C THR A 332 26.25 -6.41 6.57
N LEU A 333 26.06 -7.51 5.83
CA LEU A 333 25.03 -8.49 6.09
C LEU A 333 25.23 -9.13 7.47
N ARG A 334 26.44 -9.61 7.78
CA ARG A 334 26.79 -10.23 9.06
C ARG A 334 26.49 -9.33 10.26
N LYS A 335 26.88 -8.05 10.20
CA LYS A 335 26.58 -7.07 11.26
C LYS A 335 25.09 -6.82 11.46
N SER A 336 24.29 -7.03 10.41
CA SER A 336 22.86 -6.75 10.41
C SER A 336 22.00 -7.94 10.86
N ILE A 337 22.57 -9.15 10.99
CA ILE A 337 21.82 -10.37 11.39
C ILE A 337 21.15 -10.23 12.76
N ASN A 338 21.78 -9.52 13.70
CA ASN A 338 21.27 -9.39 15.07
C ASN A 338 20.21 -8.29 15.22
N ASP A 339 19.96 -7.50 14.18
CA ASP A 339 18.92 -6.47 14.15
C ASP A 339 17.64 -7.06 13.54
N ASP A 340 16.60 -7.24 14.36
CA ASP A 340 15.34 -7.86 13.95
C ASP A 340 14.65 -7.10 12.81
N VAL A 341 14.85 -5.78 12.71
CA VAL A 341 14.28 -4.95 11.64
C VAL A 341 15.02 -5.19 10.32
N LYS A 342 16.32 -5.48 10.37
CA LYS A 342 17.16 -5.69 9.18
C LYS A 342 17.25 -7.13 8.73
N LEU A 343 17.06 -8.10 9.62
CA LEU A 343 17.21 -9.52 9.31
C LEU A 343 16.36 -9.98 8.10
N PRO A 344 15.10 -9.56 7.90
CA PRO A 344 14.36 -9.90 6.69
C PRO A 344 15.05 -9.42 5.40
N LYS A 345 15.63 -8.22 5.39
CA LYS A 345 16.41 -7.70 4.26
C LYS A 345 17.67 -8.54 4.02
N VAL A 346 18.36 -8.93 5.09
CA VAL A 346 19.53 -9.84 4.99
C VAL A 346 19.14 -11.15 4.31
N ILE A 347 18.04 -11.78 4.73
CA ILE A 347 17.53 -13.02 4.12
C ILE A 347 17.18 -12.81 2.63
N ASN A 348 16.51 -11.70 2.30
CA ASN A 348 16.18 -11.36 0.91
C ASN A 348 17.41 -11.20 0.03
N VAL A 349 18.52 -10.67 0.53
CA VAL A 349 19.76 -10.56 -0.23
C VAL A 349 20.41 -11.93 -0.43
N ILE A 350 20.65 -12.66 0.67
CA ILE A 350 21.44 -13.91 0.60
C ILE A 350 20.70 -15.06 -0.06
N LYS A 351 19.36 -15.03 -0.12
CA LYS A 351 18.61 -16.10 -0.80
C LYS A 351 18.86 -16.12 -2.31
N PHE A 352 19.28 -15.00 -2.91
CA PHE A 352 19.63 -14.93 -4.32
C PHE A 352 21.14 -15.06 -4.58
N ASN A 353 21.97 -15.11 -3.53
CA ASN A 353 23.42 -15.19 -3.64
C ASN A 353 23.98 -16.47 -2.98
N ASN A 354 24.41 -17.43 -3.80
CA ASN A 354 24.93 -18.71 -3.33
C ASN A 354 26.40 -18.65 -2.85
N GLU A 355 27.16 -17.60 -3.19
CA GLU A 355 28.57 -17.45 -2.80
C GLU A 355 28.69 -16.95 -1.35
N ILE A 356 27.68 -16.26 -0.84
CA ILE A 356 27.65 -15.79 0.55
C ILE A 356 27.28 -16.94 1.49
N ASN A 357 28.22 -17.31 2.34
CA ASN A 357 28.03 -18.33 3.38
C ASN A 357 27.86 -17.69 4.77
N LEU A 358 26.60 -17.52 5.19
CA LEU A 358 26.21 -17.04 6.52
C LEU A 358 25.30 -18.04 7.24
N TYR A 359 25.29 -19.31 6.80
CA TYR A 359 24.37 -20.32 7.34
C TYR A 359 24.52 -20.51 8.86
N SER A 360 25.75 -20.46 9.38
CA SER A 360 26.00 -20.63 10.82
C SER A 360 25.41 -19.45 11.59
N GLU A 361 25.72 -18.22 11.19
CA GLU A 361 25.24 -17.00 11.85
C GLU A 361 23.71 -16.87 11.79
N ILE A 362 23.10 -17.14 10.63
CA ILE A 362 21.65 -17.14 10.47
C ILE A 362 21.00 -18.23 11.33
N TYR A 363 21.60 -19.43 11.40
CA TYR A 363 21.09 -20.50 12.26
C TYR A 363 21.18 -20.15 13.75
N GLU A 364 22.26 -19.49 14.19
CA GLU A 364 22.37 -18.99 15.58
C GLU A 364 21.26 -17.99 15.92
N LYS A 365 20.91 -17.10 15.00
CA LYS A 365 19.77 -16.18 15.17
C LYS A 365 18.43 -16.92 15.17
N TYR A 366 18.22 -17.81 14.20
CA TYR A 366 17.03 -18.64 14.08
C TYR A 366 16.73 -19.44 15.35
N LYS A 367 17.76 -19.98 16.01
CA LYS A 367 17.64 -20.75 17.26
C LYS A 367 16.96 -20.00 18.41
N GLN A 368 17.01 -18.66 18.41
CA GLN A 368 16.45 -17.86 19.49
C GLN A 368 14.93 -17.97 19.53
N ASN A 369 14.29 -17.97 18.35
CA ASN A 369 12.85 -18.17 18.22
C ASN A 369 12.50 -18.68 16.81
N PRO A 370 12.58 -20.01 16.58
CA PRO A 370 12.39 -20.61 15.26
C PRO A 370 11.06 -20.27 14.57
N PHE A 371 10.00 -20.06 15.36
CA PHE A 371 8.67 -19.77 14.85
C PHE A 371 8.49 -18.29 14.52
N GLU A 372 9.19 -17.38 15.22
CA GLU A 372 9.22 -15.96 14.87
C GLU A 372 10.09 -15.71 13.64
N TYR A 373 11.25 -16.37 13.59
CA TYR A 373 12.23 -16.22 12.52
C TYR A 373 12.05 -17.27 11.41
N TYR A 374 10.80 -17.67 11.15
CA TYR A 374 10.49 -18.70 10.16
C TYR A 374 11.06 -18.40 8.77
N TYR A 375 11.12 -17.13 8.40
CA TYR A 375 11.60 -16.67 7.09
C TYR A 375 13.09 -16.98 6.87
N CYS A 376 13.87 -17.21 7.94
CA CYS A 376 15.25 -17.72 7.81
C CYS A 376 15.30 -19.09 7.12
N LEU A 377 14.21 -19.87 7.12
CA LEU A 377 14.14 -21.14 6.41
C LEU A 377 14.32 -20.99 4.89
N GLU A 378 13.94 -19.85 4.29
CA GLU A 378 14.17 -19.59 2.86
C GLU A 378 15.64 -19.74 2.45
N TYR A 379 16.55 -19.43 3.39
CA TYR A 379 17.98 -19.60 3.20
C TYR A 379 18.46 -20.94 3.78
N LEU A 380 18.14 -21.25 5.04
CA LEU A 380 18.69 -22.41 5.76
C LEU A 380 18.39 -23.75 5.08
N LEU A 381 17.22 -23.89 4.44
CA LEU A 381 16.84 -25.13 3.74
C LEU A 381 17.62 -25.38 2.45
N LYS A 382 18.41 -24.42 1.95
CA LYS A 382 19.26 -24.62 0.76
C LYS A 382 20.53 -25.42 1.05
N ASN A 383 20.93 -25.54 2.32
CA ASN A 383 22.08 -26.34 2.74
C ASN A 383 21.64 -27.60 3.48
N GLU A 384 22.12 -28.79 3.07
CA GLU A 384 21.68 -30.07 3.66
C GLU A 384 21.92 -30.19 5.17
N ILE A 385 23.02 -29.64 5.70
CA ILE A 385 23.33 -29.72 7.13
C ILE A 385 22.35 -28.85 7.93
N PHE A 386 22.12 -27.62 7.48
CA PHE A 386 21.23 -26.69 8.18
C PHE A 386 19.76 -27.01 7.96
N LYS A 387 19.39 -27.51 6.78
CA LYS A 387 18.04 -28.03 6.48
C LYS A 387 17.55 -28.99 7.55
N LYS A 388 18.33 -30.05 7.82
CA LYS A 388 17.96 -31.05 8.82
C LYS A 388 17.87 -30.44 10.22
N LYS A 389 18.86 -29.65 10.62
CA LYS A 389 18.94 -29.03 11.95
C LYS A 389 17.78 -28.06 12.20
N SER A 390 17.47 -27.20 11.23
CA SER A 390 16.43 -26.18 11.36
C SER A 390 15.04 -26.79 11.50
N ILE A 391 14.73 -27.82 10.69
CA ILE A 391 13.45 -28.52 10.80
C ILE A 391 13.35 -29.23 12.15
N GLU A 392 14.36 -30.03 12.53
CA GLU A 392 14.36 -30.72 13.83
C GLU A 392 14.16 -29.76 15.01
N LEU A 393 14.82 -28.61 14.97
CA LEU A 393 14.67 -27.58 16.00
C LEU A 393 13.25 -26.98 16.03
N LEU A 394 12.70 -26.64 14.86
CA LEU A 394 11.36 -26.08 14.77
C LEU A 394 10.31 -27.05 15.31
N SER A 395 10.40 -28.32 14.94
CA SER A 395 9.49 -29.38 15.40
C SER A 395 9.56 -29.60 16.91
N ASN A 396 10.75 -29.48 17.51
CA ASN A 396 10.95 -29.68 18.94
C ASN A 396 10.54 -28.46 19.80
N THR A 397 10.48 -27.27 19.22
CA THR A 397 10.19 -26.04 19.97
C THR A 397 8.71 -25.66 19.97
N GLN A 398 7.93 -26.16 19.02
CA GLN A 398 6.52 -25.78 18.85
C GLN A 398 5.56 -26.91 19.23
N ASN A 399 4.66 -26.63 20.16
CA ASN A 399 3.54 -27.52 20.46
C ASN A 399 2.39 -27.26 19.48
N LEU A 400 2.49 -27.81 18.27
CA LEU A 400 1.49 -27.59 17.21
C LEU A 400 0.09 -28.09 17.62
N GLU A 401 0.01 -29.14 18.44
CA GLU A 401 -1.26 -29.76 18.83
C GLU A 401 -2.16 -28.84 19.65
N MET A 402 -1.58 -27.88 20.40
CA MET A 402 -2.37 -26.93 21.20
C MET A 402 -3.24 -25.99 20.35
N HIS A 403 -2.94 -25.87 19.05
CA HIS A 403 -3.68 -25.04 18.11
C HIS A 403 -4.65 -25.83 17.23
N TYR A 404 -4.74 -27.16 17.41
CA TYR A 404 -5.67 -27.97 16.65
C TYR A 404 -7.10 -27.68 17.08
N ASN A 405 -7.94 -27.31 16.11
CA ASN A 405 -9.32 -26.98 16.38
C ASN A 405 -10.17 -27.22 15.13
N LYS A 406 -11.49 -27.30 15.30
CA LYS A 406 -12.42 -27.52 14.19
C LYS A 406 -12.34 -26.35 13.20
N PRO A 407 -12.51 -26.61 11.89
CA PRO A 407 -12.59 -25.58 10.88
C PRO A 407 -13.65 -24.53 11.22
N GLU A 408 -13.25 -23.27 11.20
CA GLU A 408 -14.13 -22.12 11.26
C GLU A 408 -13.94 -21.27 9.99
N ASN A 409 -14.87 -20.37 9.72
CA ASN A 409 -14.84 -19.51 8.55
C ASN A 409 -14.19 -18.15 8.87
N ILE A 410 -13.05 -18.23 9.56
CA ILE A 410 -12.26 -17.08 10.00
C ILE A 410 -10.99 -17.04 9.16
N PHE A 411 -10.73 -15.91 8.51
CA PHE A 411 -9.64 -15.81 7.56
C PHE A 411 -8.28 -16.10 8.20
N GLY A 412 -8.00 -15.48 9.36
CA GLY A 412 -6.81 -15.72 10.17
C GLY A 412 -5.61 -14.81 9.86
N MET A 413 -5.80 -13.74 9.08
CA MET A 413 -4.72 -12.82 8.68
C MET A 413 -4.20 -11.93 9.80
N ASN A 414 -4.95 -11.75 10.89
CA ASN A 414 -4.50 -10.98 12.05
C ASN A 414 -4.01 -11.87 13.19
N ASP A 415 -4.13 -13.20 13.06
CA ASP A 415 -3.59 -14.12 14.06
C ASP A 415 -2.14 -14.43 13.74
N LYS A 416 -1.26 -14.15 14.71
CA LYS A 416 0.18 -14.32 14.56
C LYS A 416 0.57 -15.78 14.29
N TYR A 417 -0.07 -16.72 14.97
CA TYR A 417 0.19 -18.14 14.77
C TYR A 417 -0.19 -18.60 13.36
N SER A 418 -1.40 -18.24 12.94
CA SER A 418 -1.93 -18.50 11.60
C SER A 418 -0.99 -17.96 10.51
N ASN A 419 -0.58 -16.69 10.61
CA ASN A 419 0.32 -16.07 9.64
C ASN A 419 1.66 -16.80 9.54
N ASN A 420 2.34 -17.02 10.66
CA ASN A 420 3.64 -17.69 10.66
C ASN A 420 3.53 -19.11 10.12
N LEU A 421 2.47 -19.85 10.49
CA LEU A 421 2.18 -21.19 9.97
C LEU A 421 1.99 -21.19 8.45
N VAL A 422 1.24 -20.23 7.91
CA VAL A 422 1.04 -20.08 6.45
C VAL A 422 2.37 -19.92 5.74
N PHE A 423 3.23 -19.00 6.18
CA PHE A 423 4.52 -18.77 5.53
C PHE A 423 5.45 -19.98 5.64
N MET A 424 5.49 -20.67 6.79
CA MET A 424 6.27 -21.91 6.92
C MET A 424 5.80 -22.98 5.94
N ILE A 425 4.48 -23.19 5.81
CA ILE A 425 3.90 -24.16 4.87
C ILE A 425 4.26 -23.78 3.42
N GLN A 426 4.27 -22.49 3.09
CA GLN A 426 4.66 -22.00 1.77
C GLN A 426 6.14 -22.26 1.48
N ILE A 427 7.04 -22.02 2.44
CA ILE A 427 8.47 -22.34 2.30
C ILE A 427 8.67 -23.86 2.09
N LEU A 428 7.93 -24.69 2.82
CA LEU A 428 8.00 -26.15 2.70
C LEU A 428 7.43 -26.71 1.39
N LYS A 429 6.71 -25.90 0.60
CA LYS A 429 6.14 -26.31 -0.69
C LYS A 429 7.18 -26.89 -1.63
N ASP A 430 8.40 -26.36 -1.62
CA ASP A 430 9.50 -26.80 -2.49
C ASP A 430 10.27 -28.02 -1.95
N TYR A 431 9.88 -28.54 -0.77
CA TYR A 431 10.56 -29.65 -0.09
C TYR A 431 9.57 -30.78 0.22
N PRO A 432 9.19 -31.61 -0.77
CA PRO A 432 8.22 -32.68 -0.58
C PRO A 432 8.51 -33.57 0.64
N PHE A 433 7.51 -33.70 1.51
CA PHE A 433 7.52 -34.54 2.71
C PHE A 433 8.50 -34.12 3.82
N LEU A 434 9.05 -32.91 3.75
CA LEU A 434 9.79 -32.28 4.84
C LEU A 434 8.82 -31.50 5.74
N GLY A 435 8.90 -31.69 7.05
CA GLY A 435 8.05 -30.96 8.01
C GLY A 435 6.55 -31.31 7.91
N ASN A 436 6.22 -32.59 7.75
CA ASN A 436 4.83 -33.07 7.60
C ASN A 436 3.90 -32.55 8.71
N GLU A 437 4.41 -32.42 9.93
CA GLU A 437 3.71 -31.92 11.11
C GLU A 437 3.16 -30.50 10.93
N PHE A 438 3.85 -29.63 10.17
CA PHE A 438 3.36 -28.28 9.86
C PHE A 438 2.24 -28.31 8.82
N ILE A 439 2.32 -29.23 7.85
CA ILE A 439 1.21 -29.46 6.90
C ILE A 439 -0.02 -29.98 7.65
N VAL A 440 0.17 -30.94 8.56
CA VAL A 440 -0.89 -31.45 9.43
C VAL A 440 -1.47 -30.35 10.30
N ALA A 441 -0.64 -29.48 10.89
CA ALA A 441 -1.11 -28.35 11.68
C ALA A 441 -1.94 -27.36 10.83
N GLY A 442 -1.52 -27.10 9.58
CA GLY A 442 -2.30 -26.29 8.64
C GLY A 442 -3.68 -26.90 8.37
N ILE A 443 -3.74 -28.21 8.07
CA ILE A 443 -5.00 -28.95 7.86
C ILE A 443 -5.89 -28.96 9.10
N LYS A 444 -5.31 -29.03 10.30
CA LYS A 444 -6.02 -29.06 11.59
C LYS A 444 -6.28 -27.67 12.19
N SER A 445 -6.02 -26.60 11.45
CA SER A 445 -6.24 -25.23 11.90
C SER A 445 -7.72 -24.84 11.80
N ARG A 446 -8.19 -24.07 12.79
CA ARG A 446 -9.50 -23.38 12.71
C ARG A 446 -9.53 -22.28 11.65
N TYR A 447 -8.38 -21.70 11.30
CA TYR A 447 -8.29 -20.60 10.33
C TYR A 447 -8.25 -21.08 8.88
N MET A 448 -8.82 -20.27 7.98
CA MET A 448 -8.92 -20.59 6.56
C MET A 448 -7.57 -20.60 5.86
N GLN A 449 -6.71 -19.61 6.13
CA GLN A 449 -5.45 -19.44 5.41
C GLN A 449 -4.48 -20.61 5.61
N PRO A 450 -4.22 -21.13 6.84
CA PRO A 450 -3.36 -22.30 7.02
C PRO A 450 -3.89 -23.55 6.32
N ARG A 451 -5.22 -23.80 6.35
CA ARG A 451 -5.84 -24.92 5.62
C ARG A 451 -5.61 -24.80 4.12
N ASN A 452 -5.83 -23.61 3.56
CA ASN A 452 -5.59 -23.33 2.15
C ASN A 452 -4.11 -23.53 1.75
N ALA A 453 -3.18 -22.99 2.54
CA ALA A 453 -1.74 -23.16 2.32
C ALA A 453 -1.34 -24.64 2.32
N ALA A 454 -1.86 -25.42 3.27
CA ALA A 454 -1.57 -26.85 3.35
C ALA A 454 -2.10 -27.64 2.14
N LEU A 455 -3.34 -27.36 1.71
CA LEU A 455 -3.92 -27.99 0.51
C LEU A 455 -3.13 -27.64 -0.76
N ASN A 456 -2.75 -26.36 -0.92
CA ASN A 456 -1.90 -25.92 -2.05
C ASN A 456 -0.56 -26.66 -2.06
N THR A 457 0.05 -26.84 -0.88
CA THR A 457 1.33 -27.56 -0.76
C THR A 457 1.17 -29.04 -1.09
N ILE A 458 0.10 -29.70 -0.62
CA ILE A 458 -0.20 -31.10 -0.95
C ILE A 458 -0.36 -31.29 -2.48
N GLU A 459 -1.15 -30.44 -3.13
CA GLU A 459 -1.35 -30.47 -4.57
C GLU A 459 -0.04 -30.24 -5.33
N SER A 460 0.78 -29.29 -4.88
CA SER A 460 2.12 -29.06 -5.43
C SER A 460 3.00 -30.31 -5.30
N TRP A 461 3.00 -30.97 -4.14
CA TRP A 461 3.78 -32.19 -3.92
C TRP A 461 3.29 -33.35 -4.78
N ILE A 462 2.00 -33.46 -5.10
CA ILE A 462 1.48 -34.46 -6.03
C ILE A 462 2.12 -34.25 -7.41
N ASN A 463 2.12 -33.00 -7.88
CA ASN A 463 2.68 -32.64 -9.18
C ASN A 463 4.21 -32.87 -9.23
N THR A 464 4.93 -32.42 -8.21
CA THR A 464 6.40 -32.51 -8.15
C THR A 464 6.88 -33.96 -7.99
N THR A 465 6.18 -34.79 -7.20
CA THR A 465 6.62 -36.16 -6.91
C THR A 465 6.00 -37.21 -7.83
N ASN A 466 4.96 -36.84 -8.59
CA ASN A 466 4.13 -37.75 -9.40
C ASN A 466 3.59 -38.96 -8.60
N ARG A 467 3.37 -38.77 -7.29
CA ARG A 467 2.79 -39.79 -6.40
C ARG A 467 1.29 -39.57 -6.27
N LYS A 468 0.54 -40.66 -6.13
CA LYS A 468 -0.88 -40.58 -5.79
C LYS A 468 -1.02 -40.13 -4.34
N PHE A 469 -2.05 -39.33 -4.04
CA PHE A 469 -2.25 -38.80 -2.68
C PHE A 469 -2.36 -39.90 -1.61
N LYS A 470 -2.97 -41.05 -1.94
CA LYS A 470 -3.04 -42.22 -1.04
C LYS A 470 -1.68 -42.79 -0.60
N ASP A 471 -0.60 -42.47 -1.30
CA ASP A 471 0.76 -42.95 -1.04
C ASP A 471 1.60 -41.89 -0.28
N PHE A 472 0.98 -40.79 0.16
CA PHE A 472 1.61 -39.74 0.98
C PHE A 472 1.83 -40.23 2.42
N PRO A 473 2.66 -39.52 3.22
CA PRO A 473 2.81 -39.81 4.66
C PRO A 473 1.45 -39.95 5.35
N LYS A 474 1.30 -40.99 6.19
CA LYS A 474 0.01 -41.40 6.75
C LYS A 474 -0.61 -40.30 7.60
N GLU A 475 0.21 -39.54 8.32
CA GLU A 475 -0.19 -38.41 9.15
C GLU A 475 -0.91 -37.34 8.33
N ILE A 476 -0.41 -37.00 7.12
CA ILE A 476 -1.05 -36.04 6.22
C ILE A 476 -2.34 -36.63 5.64
N TYR A 477 -2.26 -37.86 5.11
CA TYR A 477 -3.42 -38.53 4.52
C TYR A 477 -4.59 -38.62 5.52
N ASN A 478 -4.31 -39.06 6.74
CA ASN A 478 -5.31 -39.18 7.80
C ASN A 478 -5.88 -37.82 8.20
N ALA A 479 -5.05 -36.78 8.32
CA ALA A 479 -5.53 -35.43 8.63
C ALA A 479 -6.49 -34.90 7.57
N VAL A 480 -6.23 -35.15 6.28
CA VAL A 480 -7.13 -34.75 5.19
C VAL A 480 -8.42 -35.57 5.19
N VAL A 481 -8.36 -36.87 5.50
CA VAL A 481 -9.56 -37.72 5.67
C VAL A 481 -10.41 -37.25 6.86
N GLU A 482 -9.79 -36.79 7.94
CA GLU A 482 -10.50 -36.16 9.07
C GLU A 482 -11.12 -34.83 8.66
N LEU A 483 -10.36 -33.96 7.98
CA LEU A 483 -10.83 -32.66 7.51
C LEU A 483 -12.02 -32.79 6.56
N GLN A 484 -12.01 -33.78 5.66
CA GLN A 484 -13.12 -34.05 4.72
C GLN A 484 -14.49 -34.13 5.41
N LYS A 485 -14.53 -34.64 6.64
CA LYS A 485 -15.77 -34.86 7.40
C LYS A 485 -16.29 -33.60 8.08
N ILE A 486 -15.42 -32.62 8.32
CA ILE A 486 -15.71 -31.45 9.17
C ILE A 486 -15.46 -30.10 8.47
N GLU A 487 -14.90 -30.09 7.26
CA GLU A 487 -14.68 -28.88 6.48
C GLU A 487 -16.02 -28.25 6.10
N ILE A 488 -16.09 -26.93 6.28
CA ILE A 488 -17.29 -26.13 6.13
C ILE A 488 -17.23 -25.21 4.90
N ILE A 489 -16.06 -25.07 4.26
CA ILE A 489 -15.85 -24.25 3.07
C ILE A 489 -15.96 -25.15 1.83
N LYS A 490 -16.93 -24.83 0.97
CA LYS A 490 -17.27 -25.57 -0.25
C LYS A 490 -16.06 -25.80 -1.15
N ASN A 491 -15.32 -24.73 -1.45
CA ASN A 491 -14.16 -24.83 -2.34
C ASN A 491 -13.08 -25.76 -1.77
N TYR A 492 -12.83 -25.71 -0.46
CA TYR A 492 -11.84 -26.58 0.17
C TYR A 492 -12.33 -28.03 0.19
N LYS A 493 -13.63 -28.24 0.43
CA LYS A 493 -14.24 -29.56 0.41
C LYS A 493 -14.18 -30.22 -0.98
N ILE A 494 -14.40 -29.45 -2.05
CA ILE A 494 -14.23 -29.92 -3.43
C ILE A 494 -12.79 -30.41 -3.64
N ARG A 495 -11.79 -29.59 -3.31
CA ARG A 495 -10.37 -29.96 -3.44
C ARG A 495 -10.02 -31.21 -2.63
N ILE A 496 -10.50 -31.31 -1.39
CA ILE A 496 -10.31 -32.49 -0.54
C ILE A 496 -10.94 -33.74 -1.16
N ASN A 497 -12.16 -33.62 -1.70
CA ASN A 497 -12.85 -34.72 -2.35
C ASN A 497 -12.11 -35.18 -3.62
N GLU A 498 -11.55 -34.25 -4.41
CA GLU A 498 -10.70 -34.57 -5.55
C GLU A 498 -9.44 -35.34 -5.13
N LEU A 499 -8.74 -34.87 -4.09
CA LEU A 499 -7.57 -35.54 -3.53
C LEU A 499 -7.88 -36.97 -3.07
N LEU A 500 -9.06 -37.19 -2.49
CA LEU A 500 -9.51 -38.48 -1.94
C LEU A 500 -10.27 -39.35 -2.95
N GLY A 501 -10.59 -38.84 -4.15
CA GLY A 501 -11.40 -39.54 -5.15
C GLY A 501 -12.86 -39.76 -4.72
N ILE A 502 -13.41 -38.87 -3.89
CA ILE A 502 -14.78 -38.93 -3.38
C ILE A 502 -15.70 -38.14 -4.32
N LYS A 503 -16.86 -38.70 -4.65
CA LYS A 503 -17.93 -38.00 -5.37
C LYS A 503 -19.00 -37.58 -4.36
N GLU A 504 -19.11 -36.29 -4.11
CA GLU A 504 -20.12 -35.67 -3.24
C GLU A 504 -20.81 -34.57 -4.04
N ASP A 505 -22.15 -34.52 -4.00
CA ASP A 505 -22.91 -33.43 -4.62
C ASP A 505 -22.97 -32.25 -3.65
N LEU A 506 -22.37 -31.12 -4.03
CA LEU A 506 -22.31 -29.88 -3.28
C LEU A 506 -23.05 -28.73 -3.98
N SER A 507 -23.90 -29.04 -4.97
CA SER A 507 -24.63 -28.03 -5.75
C SER A 507 -25.44 -27.09 -4.85
N GLU A 508 -26.13 -27.63 -3.84
CA GLU A 508 -26.94 -26.88 -2.87
C GLU A 508 -26.16 -26.38 -1.62
N TYR A 509 -24.85 -26.59 -1.57
CA TYR A 509 -24.04 -26.17 -0.43
C TYR A 509 -23.75 -24.66 -0.48
N ASN A 510 -24.13 -23.94 0.58
CA ASN A 510 -23.89 -22.51 0.78
C ASN A 510 -22.74 -22.30 1.77
N ASP A 511 -21.77 -21.47 1.40
CA ASP A 511 -20.67 -21.13 2.31
C ASP A 511 -21.15 -20.26 3.47
N PRO A 512 -20.63 -20.47 4.69
CA PRO A 512 -20.84 -19.53 5.79
C PRO A 512 -20.26 -18.14 5.47
N LEU A 513 -20.67 -17.11 6.20
CA LEU A 513 -20.09 -15.76 6.08
C LEU A 513 -18.64 -15.75 6.60
N THR A 514 -17.72 -15.15 5.84
CA THR A 514 -16.31 -15.05 6.20
C THR A 514 -16.10 -13.97 7.26
N ILE A 515 -15.46 -14.35 8.37
CA ILE A 515 -15.05 -13.43 9.42
C ILE A 515 -13.60 -13.02 9.14
N TRP A 516 -13.38 -11.73 8.90
CA TRP A 516 -12.06 -11.20 8.54
C TRP A 516 -11.17 -10.96 9.76
N ASN A 517 -11.75 -10.52 10.88
CA ASN A 517 -11.04 -10.16 12.12
C ASN A 517 -11.70 -10.83 13.34
N GLU A 518 -10.91 -11.46 14.21
CA GLU A 518 -11.37 -11.80 15.58
C GLU A 518 -11.11 -10.59 16.49
N GLU A 519 -12.06 -10.24 17.36
CA GLU A 519 -11.80 -9.31 18.46
C GLU A 519 -10.76 -9.93 19.40
N SER A 520 -9.60 -9.28 19.55
CA SER A 520 -8.51 -9.76 20.40
C SER A 520 -8.86 -9.60 21.88
N ASN A 521 -8.95 -10.72 22.61
CA ASN A 521 -9.00 -10.75 24.08
C ASN A 521 -7.57 -10.62 24.64
N GLU A 522 -7.13 -9.40 24.97
CA GLU A 522 -5.99 -9.16 25.87
C GLU A 522 -6.51 -8.86 27.29
N GLU A 523 -5.82 -9.35 28.34
CA GLU A 523 -6.19 -9.17 29.75
C GLU A 523 -6.25 -7.68 30.16
N ASP A 524 -7.29 -7.32 30.95
CA ASP A 524 -7.55 -5.95 31.46
C ASP A 524 -6.48 -5.52 32.49
N LEU A 525 -5.72 -4.45 32.19
CA LEU A 525 -4.70 -3.89 33.08
C LEU A 525 -5.29 -3.41 34.42
N ASN A 526 -6.52 -2.90 34.42
CA ASN A 526 -7.28 -2.40 35.58
C ASN A 526 -6.54 -1.37 36.49
N LEU A 527 -5.80 -0.42 35.90
CA LEU A 527 -4.98 0.58 36.63
C LEU A 527 -5.60 1.98 36.63
N GLU A 528 -5.34 2.79 37.67
CA GLU A 528 -5.69 4.23 37.66
C GLU A 528 -4.61 5.03 36.91
N ILE A 529 -4.98 6.11 36.22
CA ILE A 529 -4.04 6.92 35.41
C ILE A 529 -2.84 7.48 36.20
N PHE A 530 -2.97 7.67 37.52
CA PHE A 530 -1.90 8.15 38.40
C PHE A 530 -1.17 7.03 39.15
N ASP A 531 -1.50 5.75 38.90
CA ASP A 531 -0.81 4.62 39.54
C ASP A 531 0.61 4.46 38.96
N ASP A 532 1.61 4.38 39.84
CA ASP A 532 3.02 4.22 39.48
C ASP A 532 3.28 2.89 38.74
N LYS A 533 2.41 1.89 38.91
CA LYS A 533 2.49 0.60 38.19
C LYS A 533 2.35 0.76 36.67
N ILE A 534 1.71 1.82 36.19
CA ILE A 534 1.69 2.13 34.75
C ILE A 534 3.11 2.38 34.25
N ASP A 535 3.96 3.01 35.05
CA ASP A 535 5.35 3.31 34.67
C ASP A 535 6.24 2.05 34.67
N GLU A 536 5.79 0.95 35.27
CA GLU A 536 6.46 -0.36 35.22
C GLU A 536 6.21 -1.10 33.90
N LEU A 537 5.17 -0.72 33.13
CA LEU A 537 4.89 -1.26 31.80
C LEU A 537 5.95 -0.84 30.76
N PHE A 538 6.73 0.21 31.06
CA PHE A 538 7.66 0.83 30.12
C PHE A 538 9.11 0.62 30.54
N GLU A 539 9.92 0.13 29.61
CA GLU A 539 11.37 0.03 29.80
C GLU A 539 12.01 1.41 30.11
N PRO A 540 13.10 1.47 30.89
CA PRO A 540 13.75 2.72 31.27
C PRO A 540 14.09 3.64 30.07
N GLN A 541 14.55 3.06 28.96
CA GLN A 541 14.86 3.80 27.73
C GLN A 541 13.62 4.38 27.04
N ILE A 542 12.48 3.69 27.10
CA ILE A 542 11.21 4.16 26.55
C ILE A 542 10.67 5.31 27.40
N LYS A 543 10.78 5.22 28.73
CA LYS A 543 10.41 6.31 29.64
C LYS A 543 11.19 7.58 29.37
N MET A 544 12.49 7.46 29.09
CA MET A 544 13.34 8.60 28.77
C MET A 544 12.92 9.26 27.44
N ARG A 545 12.64 8.46 26.40
CA ARG A 545 12.18 8.97 25.09
C ARG A 545 10.75 9.52 25.13
N GLY A 546 9.86 8.91 25.90
CA GLY A 546 8.49 9.39 26.07
C GLY A 546 8.43 10.71 26.85
N ASN A 547 9.30 10.90 27.85
CA ASN A 547 9.49 12.21 28.49
C ASN A 547 9.94 13.29 27.50
N ASP A 548 10.92 12.97 26.63
CA ASP A 548 11.37 13.89 25.57
C ASP A 548 10.23 14.28 24.62
N TYR A 549 9.40 13.32 24.20
CA TYR A 549 8.23 13.57 23.36
C TYR A 549 7.17 14.43 24.05
N PHE A 550 6.90 14.18 25.33
CA PHE A 550 5.99 14.99 26.11
C PHE A 550 6.49 16.44 26.22
N HIS A 551 7.77 16.66 26.54
CA HIS A 551 8.36 18.00 26.64
C HIS A 551 8.43 18.74 25.30
N LYS A 552 8.66 18.02 24.20
CA LYS A 552 8.63 18.57 22.83
C LYS A 552 7.21 18.80 22.29
N GLN A 553 6.18 18.54 23.09
CA GLN A 553 4.77 18.68 22.71
C GLN A 553 4.39 17.84 21.48
N MET A 554 5.02 16.67 21.35
CA MET A 554 4.75 15.75 20.24
C MET A 554 3.36 15.11 20.36
N VAL A 555 2.77 15.08 21.56
CA VAL A 555 1.34 14.79 21.75
C VAL A 555 0.57 16.09 21.55
N TYR A 556 0.05 16.32 20.35
CA TYR A 556 -0.56 17.60 20.00
C TYR A 556 -2.09 17.55 19.98
N SER A 557 -2.70 16.36 20.06
CA SER A 557 -4.15 16.19 20.16
C SER A 557 -4.47 15.02 21.09
N CYS A 558 -5.45 15.19 21.98
CA CYS A 558 -5.93 14.13 22.84
C CYS A 558 -7.38 14.39 23.27
N ASN A 559 -8.27 13.54 22.78
CA ASN A 559 -9.71 13.61 23.00
C ASN A 559 -10.16 12.50 23.95
N GLU A 560 -11.07 12.84 24.86
CA GLU A 560 -11.68 11.90 25.79
C GLU A 560 -13.09 11.53 25.33
N THR A 561 -13.41 10.25 25.45
CA THR A 561 -14.77 9.69 25.31
C THR A 561 -15.17 8.97 26.60
N SER A 562 -16.41 8.46 26.69
CA SER A 562 -16.85 7.65 27.83
C SER A 562 -15.98 6.40 28.05
N GLU A 563 -15.51 5.78 26.97
CA GLU A 563 -14.86 4.46 26.99
C GLU A 563 -13.34 4.49 26.76
N ARG A 564 -12.76 5.62 26.31
CA ARG A 564 -11.32 5.70 26.00
C ARG A 564 -10.80 7.12 25.85
N TYR A 565 -9.48 7.27 25.88
CA TYR A 565 -8.75 8.42 25.34
C TYR A 565 -8.12 8.05 23.99
N ILE A 566 -8.18 8.98 23.04
CA ILE A 566 -7.49 8.86 21.74
C ILE A 566 -6.55 10.06 21.61
N ALA A 567 -5.26 9.78 21.53
CA ALA A 567 -4.22 10.78 21.37
C ALA A 567 -3.45 10.58 20.07
N PHE A 568 -3.09 11.68 19.43
CA PHE A 568 -2.23 11.68 18.26
C PHE A 568 -0.86 12.23 18.63
N VAL A 569 0.15 11.42 18.33
CA VAL A 569 1.53 11.66 18.71
C VAL A 569 2.39 11.72 17.46
N GLN A 570 2.99 12.88 17.23
CA GLN A 570 3.91 13.07 16.13
C GLN A 570 5.18 12.24 16.32
N GLY A 571 5.60 11.51 15.29
CA GLY A 571 6.87 10.79 15.25
C GLY A 571 8.10 11.70 15.27
N SER A 572 9.26 11.13 15.61
CA SER A 572 10.54 11.85 15.73
C SER A 572 10.99 12.49 14.42
N ASP A 573 10.57 11.93 13.31
CA ASP A 573 10.86 12.37 11.94
C ASP A 573 9.82 13.38 11.44
N PHE A 574 8.78 13.68 12.22
CA PHE A 574 7.62 14.47 11.82
C PHE A 574 6.88 13.95 10.57
N ALA A 575 7.23 12.75 10.09
CA ALA A 575 6.72 12.16 8.85
C ALA A 575 5.58 11.18 9.10
N ARG A 576 5.52 10.59 10.30
CA ARG A 576 4.45 9.68 10.71
C ARG A 576 3.79 10.16 11.99
N GLU A 577 2.47 10.01 12.01
CA GLU A 577 1.62 10.25 13.16
C GLU A 577 1.26 8.91 13.77
N TYR A 578 1.31 8.84 15.09
CA TYR A 578 0.99 7.63 15.82
C TYR A 578 -0.26 7.86 16.68
N GLU A 579 -1.27 7.05 16.47
CA GLU A 579 -2.49 7.04 17.25
C GLU A 579 -2.27 6.16 18.47
N VAL A 580 -2.41 6.76 19.64
CA VAL A 580 -2.37 6.09 20.95
C VAL A 580 -3.80 6.01 21.49
N LYS A 581 -4.24 4.79 21.81
CA LYS A 581 -5.53 4.52 22.44
C LYS A 581 -5.29 4.08 23.87
N VAL A 582 -5.97 4.72 24.82
CA VAL A 582 -6.03 4.30 26.22
C VAL A 582 -7.47 3.91 26.52
N GLU A 583 -7.77 2.61 26.55
CA GLU A 583 -9.12 2.11 26.83
C GLU A 583 -9.42 2.20 28.33
N LYS A 584 -10.68 2.48 28.67
CA LYS A 584 -11.21 2.49 30.03
C LYS A 584 -12.15 1.29 30.21
N ASN A 585 -12.08 0.61 31.34
CA ASN A 585 -13.10 -0.36 31.74
C ASN A 585 -14.35 0.33 32.30
N GLU A 586 -15.37 -0.46 32.65
CA GLU A 586 -16.66 0.05 33.16
C GLU A 586 -16.53 0.91 34.43
N ASN A 587 -15.42 0.75 35.18
CA ASN A 587 -15.11 1.54 36.37
C ASN A 587 -14.27 2.79 36.07
N GLY A 588 -14.04 3.12 34.80
CA GLY A 588 -13.22 4.26 34.36
C GLY A 588 -11.71 4.06 34.55
N ARG A 589 -11.25 2.85 34.88
CA ARG A 589 -9.83 2.50 35.04
C ARG A 589 -9.24 2.08 33.71
N ILE A 590 -7.94 2.26 33.51
CA ILE A 590 -7.25 1.92 32.27
C ILE A 590 -7.27 0.41 32.09
N LYS A 591 -7.83 -0.01 30.96
CA LYS A 591 -7.96 -1.39 30.51
C LYS A 591 -6.78 -1.82 29.63
N SER A 592 -6.43 -1.00 28.64
CA SER A 592 -5.32 -1.27 27.74
C SER A 592 -4.73 0.04 27.22
N ILE A 593 -3.47 -0.02 26.81
CA ILE A 593 -2.78 1.10 26.16
C ILE A 593 -2.15 0.54 24.90
N THR A 594 -2.57 1.05 23.74
CA THR A 594 -2.09 0.57 22.44
C THR A 594 -1.68 1.76 21.57
N CYS A 595 -0.71 1.51 20.70
CA CYS A 595 -0.26 2.48 19.72
C CYS A 595 -0.14 1.79 18.37
N ASN A 596 -0.55 2.49 17.31
CA ASN A 596 -0.39 1.98 15.95
C ASN A 596 1.06 2.06 15.43
N CYS A 597 2.02 2.42 16.28
CA CYS A 597 3.42 2.46 15.89
C CYS A 597 3.98 1.04 15.76
N PRO A 598 4.96 0.81 14.87
CA PRO A 598 5.50 -0.51 14.60
C PRO A 598 6.35 -1.08 15.75
N TYR A 599 6.38 -0.42 16.91
CA TYR A 599 7.12 -0.89 18.07
C TYR A 599 6.32 -2.01 18.75
N PRO A 600 6.90 -3.21 18.93
CA PRO A 600 6.14 -4.41 19.26
C PRO A 600 5.67 -4.49 20.71
N ASN A 601 6.18 -3.61 21.58
CA ASN A 601 5.84 -3.54 23.00
C ASN A 601 5.33 -2.13 23.33
N HIS A 602 5.14 -1.85 24.62
CA HIS A 602 4.79 -0.51 25.08
C HIS A 602 5.80 0.56 24.62
N CYS A 603 5.30 1.55 23.91
CA CYS A 603 6.13 2.48 23.14
C CYS A 603 6.26 3.86 23.80
N LYS A 604 7.18 4.67 23.27
CA LYS A 604 7.41 6.04 23.76
C LYS A 604 6.21 6.96 23.55
N HIS A 605 5.38 6.71 22.54
CA HIS A 605 4.19 7.51 22.23
C HIS A 605 3.11 7.29 23.29
N GLU A 606 2.94 6.05 23.73
CA GLU A 606 2.04 5.66 24.81
C GLU A 606 2.47 6.33 26.11
N TYR A 607 3.75 6.23 26.46
CA TYR A 607 4.27 6.88 27.67
C TYR A 607 4.11 8.41 27.63
N ALA A 608 4.41 9.04 26.49
CA ALA A 608 4.20 10.48 26.30
C ALA A 608 2.72 10.86 26.47
N THR A 609 1.80 10.01 26.00
CA THR A 609 0.35 10.20 26.14
C THR A 609 -0.11 10.09 27.60
N ILE A 610 0.43 9.13 28.36
CA ILE A 610 0.15 9.00 29.79
C ILE A 610 0.61 10.25 30.55
N LEU A 611 1.82 10.75 30.27
CA LEU A 611 2.32 11.99 30.88
C LEU A 611 1.46 13.20 30.51
N TYR A 612 1.02 13.28 29.24
CA TYR A 612 0.10 14.32 28.78
C TYR A 612 -1.23 14.30 29.54
N LEU A 613 -1.85 13.12 29.69
CA LEU A 613 -3.11 12.94 30.42
C LEU A 613 -2.94 13.29 31.91
N ARG A 614 -1.89 12.78 32.56
CA ARG A 614 -1.56 13.11 33.97
C ARG A 614 -1.39 14.62 34.17
N ASN A 615 -0.78 15.33 33.23
CA ASN A 615 -0.60 16.78 33.29
C ASN A 615 -1.91 17.54 33.06
N LYS A 616 -2.71 17.14 32.06
CA LYS A 616 -4.02 17.76 31.75
C LYS A 616 -5.02 17.62 32.90
N ILE A 617 -5.05 16.45 33.55
CA ILE A 617 -5.96 16.18 34.68
C ILE A 617 -5.54 16.91 35.96
N LYS A 618 -4.24 17.25 36.14
CA LYS A 618 -3.77 18.09 37.26
C LYS A 618 -4.15 19.57 37.14
N ILE A 619 -4.54 20.04 35.96
CA ILE A 619 -4.83 21.44 35.65
C ILE A 619 -6.34 21.74 35.73
N ILE A 620 -7.17 20.69 35.88
CA ILE A 620 -8.62 20.75 36.15
C ILE A 620 -8.83 20.55 37.65
#